data_AF-A0A8B6DFJ3-F1
#
_entry.id   AF-A0A8B6DFJ3-F1
#
_cell.length_a   1.000
_cell.length_b   1.000
_cell.length_c   1.000
_cell.angle_alpha   90.00
_cell.angle_beta   90.00
_cell.angle_gamma   90.00
#
_symmetry.space_group_name_H-M   'P 1'
#
loop_
_entity.id
_entity.type
_entity.pdbx_description
1 polymer ?
#
loop_
_entity_poly.entity_id
_entity_poly.type
_entity_poly.pdbx_seq_one_letter_code
_entity_poly.pdbx_strand_id
1 'polypeptide(L)'
;MWVSLTSTLANKKCHSRLGYHDPATFDLYSCAWCYDFLFSVDGKSLSANIYEPYLRERDQTIADNYLVPDITDNGNFSRICSTLTNDECKRWHACCMNAHDCCGRQLSAPPVTNGTCARTWDGWGCWDDTPPSTSVYLSCPAYISFSIPTIQAEKTCASDGTWQIRDGQPWTNYQPCLNFH
;
A
#
# COMPACT_ATOMS: atom_id res chain seq x y z
N MET A 1 17.24 20.06 -33.07
CA MET A 1 16.41 18.87 -32.80
C MET A 1 16.16 18.85 -31.30
N TRP A 2 15.05 19.45 -30.85
CA TRP A 2 14.70 19.48 -29.42
C TRP A 2 13.71 18.35 -29.16
N VAL A 3 14.17 17.27 -28.53
CA VAL A 3 13.26 16.25 -28.01
C VAL A 3 12.73 16.79 -26.69
N SER A 4 11.45 17.16 -26.67
CA SER A 4 10.75 17.59 -25.47
C SER A 4 10.85 16.52 -24.37
N LEU A 5 11.55 16.86 -23.29
CA LEU A 5 11.69 16.05 -22.06
C LEU A 5 10.38 15.93 -21.25
N THR A 6 9.25 16.41 -21.77
CA THR A 6 7.97 16.44 -21.07
C THR A 6 7.12 15.19 -21.27
N SER A 7 7.53 14.24 -22.12
CA SER A 7 6.71 13.07 -22.48
C SER A 7 6.94 11.80 -21.65
N THR A 8 7.99 11.73 -20.82
CA THR A 8 8.35 10.49 -20.11
C THR A 8 7.67 10.33 -18.74
N LEU A 9 7.06 11.39 -18.18
CA LEU A 9 6.35 11.34 -16.90
C LEU A 9 4.82 11.20 -17.05
N ALA A 10 4.25 11.64 -18.18
CA ALA A 10 2.80 11.74 -18.37
C ALA A 10 2.05 10.39 -18.44
N ASN A 11 2.77 9.26 -18.44
CA ASN A 11 2.19 7.90 -18.50
C ASN A 11 2.76 6.95 -17.45
N LYS A 12 3.51 7.45 -16.47
CA LYS A 12 4.07 6.61 -15.40
C LYS A 12 2.98 6.30 -14.38
N LYS A 13 2.67 5.02 -14.21
CA LYS A 13 1.67 4.53 -13.25
C LYS A 13 2.27 3.50 -12.33
N CYS A 14 1.85 3.54 -11.06
CA CYS A 14 2.19 2.60 -10.03
C CYS A 14 1.04 1.61 -9.84
N HIS A 15 1.39 0.33 -9.75
CA HIS A 15 0.48 -0.80 -9.62
C HIS A 15 0.25 -1.11 -8.14
N SER A 16 -1.02 -1.16 -7.77
CA SER A 16 -1.50 -1.67 -6.49
C SER A 16 -2.55 -2.75 -6.74
N ARG A 17 -3.12 -3.31 -5.68
CA ARG A 17 -4.30 -4.18 -5.77
C ARG A 17 -5.53 -3.53 -6.45
N LEU A 18 -5.69 -2.20 -6.49
CA LEU A 18 -6.78 -1.53 -7.25
C LEU A 18 -6.46 -1.36 -8.74
N GLY A 19 -5.24 -1.68 -9.15
CA GLY A 19 -4.74 -1.43 -10.48
C GLY A 19 -3.74 -0.28 -10.51
N TYR A 20 -3.73 0.46 -11.63
CA TYR A 20 -2.67 1.39 -12.00
C TYR A 20 -3.10 2.85 -11.83
N HIS A 21 -2.39 3.59 -10.99
CA HIS A 21 -2.64 5.00 -10.71
C HIS A 21 -1.39 5.85 -10.98
N ASP A 22 -1.55 7.14 -11.27
CA ASP A 22 -0.42 8.06 -11.22
C ASP A 22 0.14 8.13 -9.78
N PRO A 23 1.39 8.59 -9.58
CA PRO A 23 2.05 8.52 -8.27
C PRO A 23 1.30 9.24 -7.16
N ALA A 24 0.74 10.43 -7.42
CA ALA A 24 0.03 11.19 -6.40
C ALA A 24 -1.26 10.47 -5.98
N THR A 25 -2.03 9.98 -6.95
CA THR A 25 -3.23 9.18 -6.67
C THR A 25 -2.88 7.88 -5.94
N PHE A 26 -1.81 7.20 -6.36
CA PHE A 26 -1.32 5.98 -5.73
C PHE A 26 -0.99 6.18 -4.25
N ASP A 27 -0.31 7.28 -3.90
CA ASP A 27 0.07 7.59 -2.52
C ASP A 27 -1.17 7.78 -1.64
N LEU A 28 -2.19 8.51 -2.12
CA LEU A 28 -3.43 8.73 -1.37
C LEU A 28 -4.21 7.43 -1.11
N TYR A 29 -4.37 6.59 -2.15
CA TYR A 29 -5.02 5.28 -1.99
C TYR A 29 -4.23 4.38 -1.03
N SER A 30 -2.92 4.32 -1.19
CA SER A 30 -2.06 3.48 -0.36
C SER A 30 -2.07 3.93 1.10
N CYS A 31 -2.10 5.24 1.37
CA CYS A 31 -2.21 5.75 2.72
C CYS A 31 -3.58 5.51 3.37
N ALA A 32 -4.67 5.59 2.60
CA ALA A 32 -5.99 5.19 3.08
C ALA A 32 -6.00 3.69 3.46
N TRP A 33 -5.38 2.84 2.63
CA TRP A 33 -5.25 1.40 2.88
C TRP A 33 -4.38 1.07 4.08
N CYS A 34 -3.26 1.76 4.21
CA CYS A 34 -2.42 1.65 5.39
C CYS A 34 -3.23 1.90 6.65
N TYR A 35 -4.12 2.90 6.65
CA TYR A 35 -5.01 3.15 7.78
C TYR A 35 -5.97 1.98 8.02
N ASP A 36 -6.66 1.51 6.97
CA ASP A 36 -7.61 0.40 7.06
C ASP A 36 -6.96 -0.88 7.59
N PHE A 37 -5.86 -1.31 6.99
CA PHE A 37 -5.22 -2.56 7.37
C PHE A 37 -4.56 -2.51 8.74
N LEU A 38 -4.10 -1.35 9.18
CA LEU A 38 -3.50 -1.21 10.51
C LEU A 38 -4.54 -1.12 11.62
N PHE A 39 -5.71 -0.53 11.36
CA PHE A 39 -6.63 -0.14 12.44
C PHE A 39 -8.12 -0.51 12.22
N SER A 40 -8.44 -1.33 11.21
CA SER A 40 -9.84 -1.69 10.86
C SER A 40 -10.67 -2.21 12.04
N VAL A 41 -10.05 -2.88 13.01
CA VAL A 41 -10.70 -3.50 14.19
C VAL A 41 -10.60 -2.69 15.49
N ASP A 42 -9.86 -1.57 15.49
CA ASP A 42 -9.44 -0.89 16.74
C ASP A 42 -10.37 0.24 17.22
N GLY A 43 -11.62 0.27 16.75
CA GLY A 43 -12.60 1.28 17.18
C GLY A 43 -12.16 2.73 16.96
N LYS A 44 -11.27 2.98 15.99
CA LYS A 44 -10.70 4.30 15.72
C LYS A 44 -11.76 5.33 15.31
N SER A 45 -11.47 6.60 15.59
CA SER A 45 -12.33 7.72 15.22
C SER A 45 -12.51 7.88 13.71
N LEU A 46 -11.55 7.39 12.91
CA LEU A 46 -11.63 7.39 11.45
C LEU A 46 -11.86 5.98 10.90
N SER A 47 -12.34 5.94 9.67
CA SER A 47 -12.50 4.74 8.86
C SER A 47 -12.01 5.02 7.45
N ALA A 48 -11.48 3.99 6.80
CA ALA A 48 -11.09 4.03 5.40
C ALA A 48 -12.03 3.13 4.60
N ASN A 49 -12.26 3.49 3.35
CA ASN A 49 -12.84 2.60 2.36
C ASN A 49 -11.74 2.27 1.36
N ILE A 50 -11.50 0.98 1.11
CA ILE A 50 -10.45 0.54 0.21
C ILE A 50 -10.62 1.03 -1.24
N TYR A 51 -11.78 1.55 -1.63
CA TYR A 51 -12.02 2.11 -2.96
C TYR A 51 -11.95 3.63 -3.01
N GLU A 52 -11.61 4.29 -1.90
CA GLU A 52 -11.63 5.75 -1.76
C GLU A 52 -10.29 6.28 -1.22
N PRO A 53 -9.75 7.39 -1.77
CA PRO A 53 -8.49 7.98 -1.33
C PRO A 53 -8.69 8.95 -0.17
N TYR A 54 -9.60 8.65 0.76
CA TYR A 54 -9.91 9.52 1.91
C TYR A 54 -10.36 8.73 3.14
N LEU A 55 -10.14 9.32 4.31
CA LEU A 55 -10.61 8.82 5.60
C LEU A 55 -11.89 9.55 6.01
N ARG A 56 -12.83 8.83 6.63
CA ARG A 56 -14.12 9.32 7.09
C ARG A 56 -14.20 9.23 8.61
N GLU A 57 -14.67 10.28 9.28
CA GLU A 57 -14.99 10.19 10.70
C GLU A 57 -16.16 9.22 10.96
N ARG A 58 -16.02 8.37 11.99
CA ARG A 58 -17.04 7.37 12.35
C ARG A 58 -18.23 7.96 13.11
N ASP A 59 -18.05 9.04 13.85
CA ASP A 59 -19.10 9.63 14.71
C ASP A 59 -20.14 10.46 13.91
N GLN A 60 -19.87 10.77 12.63
CA GLN A 60 -20.81 11.37 11.66
C GLN A 60 -21.63 12.59 12.14
N THR A 61 -21.21 13.26 13.22
CA THR A 61 -21.97 14.37 13.83
C THR A 61 -21.91 15.67 13.02
N ILE A 62 -21.04 15.75 12.00
CA ILE A 62 -20.88 16.92 11.13
C ILE A 62 -20.77 16.48 9.67
N ALA A 63 -21.55 17.11 8.79
CA ALA A 63 -21.46 16.95 7.33
C ALA A 63 -20.15 17.57 6.82
N ASP A 64 -19.43 16.86 5.94
CA ASP A 64 -18.10 17.18 5.38
C ASP A 64 -16.85 16.85 6.22
N ASN A 65 -16.82 15.72 6.93
CA ASN A 65 -15.62 15.25 7.65
C ASN A 65 -14.81 14.18 6.89
N TYR A 66 -14.30 14.55 5.72
CA TYR A 66 -13.30 13.77 4.98
C TYR A 66 -11.89 14.30 5.27
N LEU A 67 -10.94 13.40 5.51
CA LEU A 67 -9.52 13.70 5.62
C LEU A 67 -8.77 13.06 4.46
N VAL A 68 -8.04 13.87 3.71
CA VAL A 68 -7.14 13.38 2.67
C VAL A 68 -5.88 12.84 3.35
N PRO A 69 -5.51 11.57 3.15
CA PRO A 69 -4.37 10.95 3.82
C PRO A 69 -3.06 11.29 3.11
N ASP A 70 -2.82 12.58 2.89
CA ASP A 70 -1.60 13.11 2.29
C ASP A 70 -0.55 13.38 3.38
N ILE A 71 0.52 12.61 3.38
CA ILE A 71 1.62 12.73 4.34
C ILE A 71 2.51 13.96 4.07
N THR A 72 2.39 14.60 2.90
CA THR A 72 3.13 15.81 2.54
C THR A 72 2.40 17.09 2.97
N ASP A 73 1.09 17.00 3.20
CA ASP A 73 0.28 18.05 3.80
C ASP A 73 0.33 17.97 5.33
N ASN A 74 1.15 18.82 5.94
CA ASN A 74 1.30 18.90 7.39
C ASN A 74 -0.03 19.11 8.14
N GLY A 75 -1.02 19.78 7.54
CA GLY A 75 -2.31 20.02 8.15
C GLY A 75 -3.14 18.74 8.23
N ASN A 76 -3.29 18.04 7.11
CA ASN A 76 -4.00 16.77 7.06
C ASN A 76 -3.29 15.67 7.84
N PHE A 77 -1.96 15.57 7.71
CA PHE A 77 -1.13 14.65 8.48
C PHE A 77 -1.33 14.85 9.99
N SER A 78 -1.26 16.09 10.48
CA SER A 78 -1.47 16.41 11.89
C SER A 78 -2.87 16.09 12.37
N ARG A 79 -3.91 16.38 11.56
CA ARG A 79 -5.31 16.04 11.89
C ARG A 79 -5.51 14.54 12.03
N ILE A 80 -5.01 13.75 11.09
CA ILE A 80 -5.12 12.28 11.15
C ILE A 80 -4.36 11.74 12.36
N CYS A 81 -3.11 12.15 12.55
CA CYS A 81 -2.30 11.70 13.69
C CYS A 81 -2.86 12.14 15.04
N SER A 82 -3.63 13.23 15.12
CA SER A 82 -4.33 13.63 16.36
C SER A 82 -5.40 12.62 16.81
N THR A 83 -5.87 11.75 15.91
CA THR A 83 -6.83 10.67 16.20
C THR A 83 -6.15 9.35 16.59
N LEU A 84 -4.83 9.30 16.54
CA LEU A 84 -4.01 8.11 16.75
C LEU A 84 -3.08 8.30 17.96
N THR A 85 -2.61 7.20 18.55
CA THR A 85 -1.47 7.28 19.47
C THR A 85 -0.18 7.63 18.72
N ASN A 86 0.86 8.05 19.43
CA ASN A 86 2.17 8.32 18.82
C ASN A 86 2.76 7.11 18.09
N ASP A 87 2.53 5.90 18.61
CA ASP A 87 2.98 4.67 17.95
C ASP A 87 2.18 4.39 16.67
N GLU A 88 0.86 4.50 16.75
CA GLU A 88 -0.05 4.31 15.61
C GLU A 88 0.23 5.31 14.49
N CYS A 89 0.38 6.60 14.79
CA CYS A 89 0.74 7.63 13.82
C CYS A 89 2.07 7.30 13.13
N LYS A 90 3.10 6.87 13.90
CA LYS A 90 4.39 6.46 13.32
C LYS A 90 4.26 5.26 12.39
N ARG A 91 3.46 4.27 12.77
CA ARG A 91 3.25 3.05 11.99
C ARG A 91 2.47 3.32 10.72
N TRP A 92 1.41 4.13 10.79
CA TRP A 92 0.68 4.60 9.62
C TRP A 92 1.57 5.37 8.65
N HIS A 93 2.34 6.34 9.16
CA HIS A 93 3.30 7.10 8.35
C HIS A 93 4.36 6.20 7.71
N ALA A 94 4.89 5.23 8.44
CA ALA A 94 5.86 4.27 7.90
C ALA A 94 5.27 3.39 6.79
N CYS A 95 4.01 2.97 6.92
CA CYS A 95 3.31 2.23 5.86
C CYS A 95 3.13 3.10 4.61
N CYS A 96 2.68 4.35 4.77
CA CYS A 96 2.58 5.32 3.68
C CYS A 96 3.91 5.52 2.93
N MET A 97 5.00 5.74 3.67
CA MET A 97 6.33 5.90 3.10
C MET A 97 6.80 4.65 2.36
N ASN A 98 6.49 3.45 2.86
CA ASN A 98 6.83 2.20 2.16
C ASN A 98 6.07 2.04 0.84
N ALA A 99 4.81 2.49 0.79
CA ALA A 99 4.06 2.52 -0.46
C ALA A 99 4.66 3.53 -1.46
N HIS A 100 4.97 4.74 -0.99
CA HIS A 100 5.63 5.77 -1.82
C HIS A 100 6.95 5.25 -2.42
N ASP A 101 7.81 4.64 -1.59
CA ASP A 101 9.06 4.03 -2.04
C ASP A 101 8.82 2.86 -3.01
N CYS A 102 7.74 2.10 -2.82
CA CYS A 102 7.32 1.06 -3.76
C CYS A 102 7.00 1.66 -5.13
N CYS A 103 6.21 2.72 -5.18
CA CYS A 103 5.89 3.41 -6.42
C CYS A 103 7.18 3.89 -7.12
N GLY A 104 8.10 4.52 -6.38
CA GLY A 104 9.42 4.91 -6.89
C GLY A 104 10.21 3.76 -7.50
N ARG A 105 10.23 2.59 -6.84
CA ARG A 105 10.87 1.37 -7.38
C ARG A 105 10.19 0.87 -8.65
N GLN A 106 8.85 0.81 -8.66
CA GLN A 106 8.11 0.34 -9.82
C GLN A 106 8.38 1.20 -11.07
N LEU A 107 8.48 2.52 -10.90
CA LEU A 107 8.74 3.47 -11.99
C LEU A 107 10.19 3.50 -12.49
N SER A 108 11.12 2.98 -11.69
CA SER A 108 12.55 2.95 -11.99
C SER A 108 12.99 1.61 -12.58
N ALA A 109 12.22 0.54 -12.35
CA ALA A 109 12.52 -0.77 -12.86
C ALA A 109 12.14 -0.92 -14.36
N PRO A 110 12.80 -1.83 -15.10
CA PRO A 110 12.58 -2.03 -16.54
C PRO A 110 11.13 -2.44 -16.84
N PRO A 111 10.70 -2.42 -18.11
CA PRO A 111 9.39 -2.96 -18.50
C PRO A 111 9.17 -4.37 -17.98
N VAL A 112 7.94 -4.67 -17.53
CA VAL A 112 7.57 -5.99 -17.01
C VAL A 112 7.80 -7.05 -18.10
N THR A 113 8.45 -8.14 -17.74
CA THR A 113 8.69 -9.27 -18.66
C THR A 113 7.36 -9.98 -18.93
N ASN A 114 7.05 -10.28 -20.20
CA ASN A 114 5.81 -10.98 -20.52
C ASN A 114 5.77 -12.37 -19.86
N GLY A 115 4.63 -12.73 -19.30
CA GLY A 115 4.43 -13.99 -18.59
C GLY A 115 4.93 -14.01 -17.15
N THR A 116 5.49 -12.91 -16.60
CA THR A 116 5.77 -12.82 -15.15
C THR A 116 4.58 -12.23 -14.40
N CYS A 117 4.45 -12.59 -13.12
CA CYS A 117 3.59 -11.85 -12.22
C CYS A 117 4.12 -10.42 -12.06
N ALA A 118 3.29 -9.43 -12.37
CA ALA A 118 3.69 -8.03 -12.36
C ALA A 118 3.96 -7.53 -10.94
N ARG A 119 5.01 -6.72 -10.76
CA ARG A 119 5.28 -5.99 -9.52
C ARG A 119 4.04 -5.24 -9.02
N THR A 120 3.87 -5.16 -7.71
CA THR A 120 2.66 -4.55 -7.12
C THR A 120 2.87 -4.14 -5.67
N TRP A 121 2.13 -3.13 -5.23
CA TRP A 121 1.86 -2.87 -3.81
C TRP A 121 0.58 -3.56 -3.37
N ASP A 122 0.66 -4.46 -2.40
CA ASP A 122 -0.49 -5.25 -1.96
C ASP A 122 -1.22 -4.70 -0.73
N GLY A 123 -0.72 -3.58 -0.17
CA GLY A 123 -1.22 -2.96 1.06
C GLY A 123 -0.22 -3.00 2.22
N TRP A 124 0.69 -3.98 2.25
CA TRP A 124 1.73 -4.13 3.28
C TRP A 124 3.13 -4.34 2.68
N GLY A 125 3.23 -4.76 1.43
CA GLY A 125 4.51 -5.10 0.81
C GLY A 125 4.57 -4.62 -0.61
N CYS A 126 5.79 -4.34 -1.04
CA CYS A 126 6.10 -4.11 -2.44
C CYS A 126 6.75 -5.37 -3.01
N TRP A 127 6.09 -5.94 -4.00
CA TRP A 127 6.51 -7.16 -4.67
C TRP A 127 7.07 -6.82 -6.04
N ASP A 128 8.19 -7.43 -6.41
CA ASP A 128 8.82 -7.25 -7.72
C ASP A 128 8.25 -8.22 -8.76
N ASP A 129 8.60 -8.02 -10.03
CA ASP A 129 8.22 -8.94 -11.09
C ASP A 129 8.76 -10.35 -10.78
N THR A 130 7.88 -11.35 -10.84
CA THR A 130 8.20 -12.70 -10.38
C THR A 130 7.93 -13.73 -11.48
N PRO A 131 8.89 -14.61 -11.81
CA PRO A 131 8.67 -15.68 -12.78
C PRO A 131 7.52 -16.62 -12.38
N PRO A 132 6.83 -17.25 -13.35
CA PRO A 132 5.84 -18.28 -13.07
C PRO A 132 6.36 -19.38 -12.17
N SER A 133 5.45 -20.00 -11.42
CA SER A 133 5.74 -21.15 -10.55
C SER A 133 6.82 -20.86 -9.49
N THR A 134 6.87 -19.63 -8.97
CA THR A 134 7.89 -19.18 -8.02
C THR A 134 7.23 -18.56 -6.78
N SER A 135 7.72 -18.91 -5.58
CA SER A 135 7.42 -18.19 -4.34
C SER A 135 8.52 -17.18 -4.04
N VAL A 136 8.12 -15.97 -3.63
CA VAL A 136 8.99 -14.89 -3.19
C VAL A 136 8.65 -14.47 -1.78
N TYR A 137 9.63 -13.92 -1.08
CA TYR A 137 9.54 -13.62 0.35
C TYR A 137 9.94 -12.18 0.64
N LEU A 138 9.24 -11.56 1.58
CA LEU A 138 9.52 -10.21 2.07
C LEU A 138 9.53 -10.23 3.60
N SER A 139 10.56 -9.64 4.23
CA SER A 139 10.60 -9.48 5.69
C SER A 139 9.35 -8.77 6.19
N CYS A 140 8.74 -9.29 7.26
CA CYS A 140 7.52 -8.73 7.81
C CYS A 140 7.68 -7.21 8.08
N PRO A 141 6.81 -6.36 7.50
CA PRO A 141 6.92 -4.92 7.68
C PRO A 141 6.78 -4.51 9.14
N ALA A 142 7.76 -3.75 9.64
CA ALA A 142 7.86 -3.37 11.05
C ALA A 142 6.68 -2.53 11.58
N TYR A 143 5.90 -1.91 10.68
CA TYR A 143 4.73 -1.12 11.04
C TYR A 143 3.47 -1.96 11.26
N ILE A 144 3.48 -3.27 10.97
CA ILE A 144 2.39 -4.18 11.34
C ILE A 144 2.44 -4.44 12.84
N SER A 145 1.28 -4.44 13.50
CA SER A 145 1.17 -4.66 14.95
C SER A 145 1.79 -6.00 15.30
N PHE A 146 2.67 -6.04 16.30
CA PHE A 146 3.29 -7.28 16.79
C PHE A 146 4.13 -8.03 15.74
N SER A 147 4.53 -7.36 14.66
CA SER A 147 5.37 -7.99 13.64
C SER A 147 6.75 -8.36 14.18
N ILE A 148 7.28 -9.48 13.68
CA ILE A 148 8.65 -9.91 13.93
C ILE A 148 9.41 -9.77 12.60
N PRO A 149 10.24 -8.73 12.41
CA PRO A 149 10.87 -8.44 11.10
C PRO A 149 11.82 -9.53 10.57
N THR A 150 12.25 -10.45 11.45
CA THR A 150 13.07 -11.61 11.06
C THR A 150 12.25 -12.75 10.44
N ILE A 151 10.92 -12.71 10.56
CA ILE A 151 9.99 -13.59 9.86
C ILE A 151 9.65 -12.98 8.49
N GLN A 152 9.20 -13.80 7.54
CA GLN A 152 8.87 -13.37 6.19
C GLN A 152 7.43 -13.67 5.83
N ALA A 153 6.82 -12.75 5.09
CA ALA A 153 5.61 -12.98 4.32
C ALA A 153 5.96 -13.67 3.00
N GLU A 154 5.04 -14.47 2.46
CA GLU A 154 5.22 -15.20 1.21
C GLU A 154 4.18 -14.77 0.18
N LYS A 155 4.61 -14.58 -1.07
CA LYS A 155 3.72 -14.40 -2.21
C LYS A 155 4.12 -15.36 -3.33
N THR A 156 3.14 -16.02 -3.94
CA THR A 156 3.41 -17.04 -4.96
C THR A 156 2.87 -16.61 -6.32
N CYS A 157 3.72 -16.71 -7.33
CA CYS A 157 3.36 -16.55 -8.73
C CYS A 157 2.96 -17.91 -9.32
N ALA A 158 1.75 -18.02 -9.85
CA ALA A 158 1.24 -19.23 -10.47
C ALA A 158 1.91 -19.50 -11.83
N SER A 159 1.69 -20.69 -12.39
CA SER A 159 2.31 -21.13 -13.65
C SER A 159 1.85 -20.34 -14.88
N ASP A 160 0.71 -19.65 -14.79
CA ASP A 160 0.16 -18.80 -15.85
C ASP A 160 0.65 -17.35 -15.78
N GLY A 161 1.57 -17.03 -14.85
CA GLY A 161 2.09 -15.67 -14.66
C GLY A 161 1.13 -14.75 -13.90
N THR A 162 0.16 -15.30 -13.17
CA THR A 162 -0.72 -14.54 -12.29
C THR A 162 -0.39 -14.76 -10.82
N TRP A 163 -0.53 -13.72 -9.99
CA TRP A 163 -0.38 -13.87 -8.55
C TRP A 163 -1.46 -14.82 -8.02
N GLN A 164 -1.11 -15.71 -7.09
CA GLN A 164 -2.10 -16.58 -6.46
C GLN A 164 -3.25 -15.77 -5.88
N ILE A 165 -4.46 -16.26 -6.14
CA ILE A 165 -5.71 -15.58 -5.81
C ILE A 165 -6.36 -16.27 -4.61
N ARG A 166 -6.82 -15.48 -3.64
CA ARG A 166 -7.70 -15.92 -2.55
C ARG A 166 -8.88 -14.95 -2.46
N ASP A 167 -10.09 -15.48 -2.35
CA ASP A 167 -11.32 -14.69 -2.28
C ASP A 167 -11.46 -13.69 -3.44
N GLY A 168 -11.07 -14.12 -4.65
CA GLY A 168 -11.17 -13.33 -5.88
C GLY A 168 -10.12 -12.24 -6.05
N GLN A 169 -9.12 -12.15 -5.16
CA GLN A 169 -8.10 -11.11 -5.17
C GLN A 169 -6.68 -11.69 -5.03
N PRO A 170 -5.65 -11.05 -5.63
CA PRO A 170 -4.26 -11.44 -5.40
C PRO A 170 -3.95 -11.47 -3.90
N TRP A 171 -3.35 -12.56 -3.43
CA TRP A 171 -3.15 -12.84 -2.01
C TRP A 171 -1.67 -12.94 -1.65
N THR A 172 -1.37 -12.63 -0.40
CA THR A 172 -0.04 -12.75 0.21
C THR A 172 -0.21 -13.37 1.59
N ASN A 173 0.63 -14.36 1.91
CA ASN A 173 0.64 -15.01 3.20
C ASN A 173 1.41 -14.18 4.23
N TYR A 174 0.68 -13.35 4.97
CA TYR A 174 1.22 -12.61 6.11
C TYR A 174 0.91 -13.26 7.46
N GLN A 175 0.30 -14.45 7.50
CA GLN A 175 0.01 -15.13 8.77
C GLN A 175 1.25 -15.26 9.68
N PRO A 176 2.47 -15.57 9.16
CA PRO A 176 3.67 -15.59 9.99
C PRO A 176 4.04 -14.23 10.62
N CYS A 177 3.60 -13.12 10.02
CA CYS A 177 3.86 -11.77 10.49
C CYS A 177 2.89 -11.28 11.57
N LEU A 178 1.71 -11.89 11.66
CA LEU A 178 0.62 -11.45 12.52
C LEU A 178 0.62 -12.21 13.84
N ASN A 179 1.77 -12.30 14.52
CA ASN A 179 1.88 -13.09 15.74
C ASN A 179 1.01 -12.52 16.86
N PHE A 180 -0.20 -13.05 17.01
CA PHE A 180 -1.07 -12.80 18.15
C PHE A 180 -0.64 -13.73 19.29
N HIS A 181 0.29 -13.26 20.13
CA HIS A 181 0.54 -13.87 21.44
C HIS A 181 -0.16 -13.08 22.54
#